data_AF-A0A6L8I9K5-F1
#
_entry.id   AF-A0A6L8I9K5-F1
#
_cell.length_a   1.000
_cell.length_b   1.000
_cell.length_c   1.000
_cell.angle_alpha   90.00
_cell.angle_beta   90.00
_cell.angle_gamma   90.00
#
_symmetry.space_group_name_H-M   'P 1'
#
loop_
_entity.id
_entity.type
_entity.pdbx_description
1 polymer ?
#
loop_
_entity_poly.entity_id
_entity_poly.type
_entity_poly.pdbx_seq_one_letter_code
_entity_poly.pdbx_strand_id
1 'polypeptide(L)' 'FTGVRTHSYSQLEGVVAMPYVEINRNARLKDTVIDRGVVIPKGLVVGEDAELDARRFRRTQDGICLITQPMINRLES' A
#
# COMPACT_ATOMS: atom_id res chain seq x y z
N PHE A 1 1.30 7.21 14.54
CA PHE A 1 2.07 6.15 13.86
C PHE A 1 2.73 5.26 14.91
N THR A 2 2.11 4.13 15.27
CA THR A 2 2.64 3.20 16.29
C THR A 2 2.98 1.87 15.62
N GLY A 3 4.23 1.41 15.75
CA GLY A 3 4.65 0.09 15.27
C GLY A 3 4.69 -0.09 13.75
N VAL A 4 4.75 1.01 12.97
CA VAL A 4 4.93 0.92 11.51
C VAL A 4 6.38 0.55 11.20
N ARG A 5 6.59 -0.43 10.31
CA ARG A 5 7.92 -0.87 9.87
C ARG A 5 8.10 -0.60 8.38
N THR A 6 9.19 0.06 8.01
CA THR A 6 9.56 0.32 6.62
C THR A 6 10.92 -0.30 6.33
N HIS A 7 10.99 -1.17 5.33
CA HIS A 7 12.20 -1.87 4.94
C HIS A 7 12.94 -1.15 3.80
N SER A 8 14.22 -1.52 3.58
CA SER A 8 15.11 -0.82 2.63
C SER A 8 14.54 -0.66 1.21
N TYR A 9 14.89 0.46 0.58
CA TYR A 9 14.52 0.81 -0.80
C TYR A 9 13.02 0.99 -1.06
N SER A 10 12.19 1.08 -0.01
CA SER A 10 10.81 1.50 -0.17
C SER A 10 10.72 3.01 -0.44
N GLN A 11 9.82 3.43 -1.33
CA GLN A 11 9.51 4.84 -1.61
C GLN A 11 8.05 5.11 -1.22
N LEU A 12 7.85 6.15 -0.42
CA LEU A 12 6.54 6.53 0.12
C LEU A 12 6.28 8.01 -0.14
N GLU A 13 5.24 8.32 -0.92
CA GLU A 13 4.79 9.68 -1.23
C GLU A 13 3.30 9.80 -0.91
N GLY A 14 2.88 10.75 -0.08
CA GLY A 14 1.45 10.91 0.26
C GLY A 14 0.83 9.70 0.97
N VAL A 15 1.60 8.97 1.79
CA VAL A 15 1.15 7.72 2.43
C VAL A 15 0.65 7.95 3.86
N VAL A 16 -0.56 7.48 4.14
CA VAL A 16 -1.11 7.39 5.50
C VAL A 16 -1.11 5.93 5.94
N ALA A 17 -0.12 5.55 6.76
CA ALA A 17 -0.01 4.20 7.32
C ALA A 17 -0.61 4.12 8.73
N MET A 18 -1.63 3.28 8.89
CA MET A 18 -2.24 2.99 10.20
C MET A 18 -1.28 2.18 11.10
N PRO A 19 -1.57 2.04 12.41
CA PRO A 19 -0.68 1.31 13.31
C PRO A 19 -0.38 -0.12 12.85
N TYR A 20 0.84 -0.57 13.13
CA TYR A 20 1.32 -1.94 12.86
C TYR A 20 1.42 -2.32 11.38
N VAL A 21 1.41 -1.36 10.47
CA VAL A 21 1.68 -1.60 9.04
C VAL A 21 3.14 -1.99 8.81
N GLU A 22 3.37 -2.99 7.96
CA GLU A 22 4.71 -3.42 7.55
C GLU A 22 4.89 -3.24 6.04
N ILE A 23 5.89 -2.45 5.65
CA ILE A 23 6.21 -2.11 4.26
C ILE A 23 7.50 -2.80 3.85
N ASN A 24 7.38 -3.88 3.07
CA ASN A 24 8.54 -4.65 2.63
C ASN A 24 9.40 -3.91 1.58
N ARG A 25 10.58 -4.48 1.33
CA ARG A 25 11.62 -3.86 0.50
C ARG A 25 11.13 -3.55 -0.91
N ASN A 26 11.68 -2.49 -1.51
CA ASN A 26 11.39 -2.06 -2.88
C ASN A 26 9.92 -1.68 -3.17
N ALA A 27 9.05 -1.59 -2.16
CA ALA A 27 7.68 -1.14 -2.36
C ALA A 27 7.65 0.35 -2.74
N ARG A 28 6.84 0.72 -3.72
CA ARG A 28 6.63 2.12 -4.15
C ARG A 28 5.17 2.46 -3.99
N LEU A 29 4.86 3.31 -3.01
CA LEU A 29 3.49 3.66 -2.66
C LEU A 29 3.32 5.17 -2.80
N LYS A 30 2.36 5.58 -3.63
CA LYS A 30 1.99 6.97 -3.87
C LYS A 30 0.49 7.17 -3.66
N ASP A 31 0.14 8.20 -2.89
CA ASP A 31 -1.25 8.59 -2.58
C ASP A 31 -2.07 7.42 -2.05
N THR A 32 -1.58 6.80 -0.97
CA THR A 32 -2.19 5.58 -0.40
C THR A 32 -2.56 5.73 1.07
N VAL A 33 -3.66 5.07 1.45
CA VAL A 33 -4.07 4.88 2.83
C VAL A 33 -3.99 3.38 3.13
N ILE A 34 -3.19 3.01 4.12
CA ILE A 34 -2.92 1.62 4.46
C ILE A 34 -3.58 1.30 5.79
N ASP A 35 -4.50 0.32 5.79
CA ASP A 35 -5.24 -0.08 6.98
C ASP A 35 -4.35 -0.75 8.06
N ARG A 36 -4.86 -0.87 9.28
CA ARG A 36 -4.12 -1.34 10.46
C ARG A 36 -3.60 -2.76 10.24
N GLY A 37 -2.31 -2.97 10.56
CA GLY A 37 -1.70 -4.30 10.54
C GLY A 37 -1.46 -4.89 9.14
N VAL A 38 -1.61 -4.09 8.08
CA VAL A 38 -1.41 -4.57 6.71
C VAL A 38 0.08 -4.78 6.43
N VAL A 39 0.39 -5.91 5.79
CA VAL A 39 1.72 -6.23 5.29
C VAL A 39 1.76 -5.99 3.78
N ILE A 40 2.47 -4.94 3.35
CA ILE A 40 2.71 -4.63 1.96
C ILE A 40 3.82 -5.56 1.45
N PRO A 41 3.59 -6.35 0.37
CA PRO A 41 4.57 -7.29 -0.15
C PRO A 41 5.76 -6.58 -0.81
N LYS A 42 6.87 -7.32 -0.94
CA LYS A 42 8.11 -6.82 -1.55
C LYS A 42 7.84 -6.38 -2.98
N GLY A 43 8.29 -5.17 -3.34
CA GLY A 43 8.17 -4.67 -4.70
C GLY A 43 6.76 -4.29 -5.13
N LEU A 44 5.78 -4.23 -4.23
CA LEU A 44 4.45 -3.75 -4.58
C LEU A 44 4.53 -2.28 -5.02
N VAL A 45 3.88 -1.99 -6.14
CA VAL A 45 3.78 -0.65 -6.72
C VAL A 45 2.31 -0.24 -6.69
N VAL A 46 2.02 0.92 -6.09
CA VAL A 46 0.69 1.54 -6.02
C VAL A 46 0.82 3.03 -6.23
N GLY A 47 -0.05 3.62 -7.04
CA GLY A 47 -0.07 5.04 -7.39
C GLY A 47 0.73 5.38 -8.66
N GLU A 48 1.17 4.37 -9.43
CA GLU A 48 1.82 4.54 -10.74
C GLU A 48 0.88 4.21 -11.92
N ASP A 49 -0.09 3.30 -11.74
CA ASP A 49 -1.03 2.89 -12.79
C ASP A 49 -2.46 2.91 -12.24
N ALA A 50 -3.22 3.94 -12.64
CA ALA A 50 -4.57 4.17 -12.16
C ALA A 50 -5.55 3.03 -12.47
N GLU A 51 -5.41 2.36 -13.62
CA GLU A 51 -6.29 1.26 -13.99
C GLU A 51 -5.97 0.00 -13.19
N LEU A 52 -4.68 -0.31 -13.05
CA LEU A 52 -4.23 -1.46 -12.30
C LEU A 52 -4.55 -1.32 -10.82
N ASP A 53 -4.35 -0.13 -10.26
CA ASP A 53 -4.65 0.18 -8.87
C ASP A 53 -6.15 0.11 -8.58
N ALA A 54 -6.99 0.59 -9.49
CA ALA A 54 -8.45 0.48 -9.36
C ALA A 54 -8.96 -0.97 -9.45
N ARG A 55 -8.23 -1.86 -10.16
CA ARG A 55 -8.55 -3.29 -10.20
C ARG A 55 -8.14 -4.03 -8.92
N ARG A 56 -7.06 -3.59 -8.28
CA ARG A 56 -6.46 -4.27 -7.11
C ARG A 56 -6.99 -3.76 -5.77
N PHE A 57 -7.28 -2.46 -5.70
CA PHE A 57 -7.58 -1.74 -4.47
C PHE A 57 -8.80 -0.84 -4.62
N ARG A 58 -9.29 -0.30 -3.50
CA ARG A 58 -10.34 0.72 -3.55
C ARG A 58 -9.69 2.08 -3.83
N ARG A 59 -9.85 2.57 -5.06
CA ARG A 59 -9.33 3.88 -5.49
C ARG A 59 -10.45 4.94 -5.51
N THR A 60 -10.17 6.13 -4.97
CA THR A 60 -11.08 7.29 -5.05
C THR A 60 -10.99 7.96 -6.42
N GLN A 61 -11.91 8.89 -6.71
CA GLN A 61 -11.85 9.70 -7.93
C GLN A 61 -10.59 10.58 -7.97
N ASP A 62 -10.17 11.10 -6.81
CA ASP A 62 -8.95 11.91 -6.66
C ASP A 62 -7.65 11.08 -6.72
N GLY A 63 -7.77 9.76 -6.88
CA GLY A 63 -6.64 8.86 -7.08
C GLY A 63 -6.03 8.24 -5.83
N ILE A 64 -6.64 8.46 -4.66
CA ILE A 64 -6.17 7.88 -3.40
C ILE A 64 -6.56 6.40 -3.33
N CYS A 65 -5.60 5.53 -3.03
CA CYS A 65 -5.83 4.08 -2.91
C CYS A 65 -5.91 3.64 -1.45
N LEU A 66 -7.04 3.04 -1.05
CA LEU A 66 -7.18 2.32 0.21
C LEU A 66 -6.71 0.88 0.06
N ILE A 67 -5.73 0.48 0.87
CA ILE A 67 -5.14 -0.86 0.91
C ILE A 67 -5.53 -1.55 2.22
N THR A 68 -6.08 -2.77 2.10
CA THR A 68 -6.46 -3.63 3.23
C THR A 68 -5.83 -5.02 3.09
N GLN A 69 -5.66 -5.76 4.19
CA GLN A 69 -5.05 -7.10 4.15
C GLN A 69 -5.83 -8.07 3.24
N PRO A 70 -7.18 -8.11 3.24
CA PRO A 70 -7.92 -8.94 2.30
C PRO A 70 -7.68 -8.59 0.83
N MET A 71 -7.34 -7.33 0.50
CA MET A 71 -6.99 -6.95 -0.88
C MET A 71 -5.61 -7.53 -1.25
N ILE A 72 -4.63 -7.40 -0.35
CA ILE A 72 -3.29 -7.99 -0.54
C ILE A 72 -3.37 -9.51 -0.72
N ASN A 73 -4.14 -10.19 0.12
CA ASN A 73 -4.28 -11.66 0.05
C ASN A 73 -4.85 -12.16 -1.29
N ARG A 74 -5.60 -11.32 -2.04
CA ARG A 74 -6.13 -11.65 -3.37
C ARG A 74 -5.11 -11.48 -4.50
N LEU A 75 -3.99 -10.81 -4.25
CA LEU A 75 -2.91 -10.64 -5.22
C LEU A 75 -1.95 -11.83 -5.22
N GLU A 76 -1.88 -12.55 -4.09
CA GLU A 76 -1.01 -13.71 -3.91
C GLU A 76 -1.68 -15.03 -4.33
N SER A 77 -2.95 -15.00 -4.76
CA SER A 77 -3.74 -16.15 -5.21
C SER A 77 -3.81 -16.29 -6.72
#